data_AF-A0A954VIE8-F1
#
_entry.id   AF-A0A954VIE8-F1
#
_cell.length_a   1.000
_cell.length_b   1.000
_cell.length_c   1.000
_cell.angle_alpha   90.00
_cell.angle_beta   90.00
_cell.angle_gamma   90.00
#
_symmetry.space_group_name_H-M   'P 1'
#
loop_
_entity.id
_entity.type
_entity.pdbx_description
1 polymer ?
#
loop_
_entity_poly.entity_id
_entity_poly.type
_entity_poly.pdbx_seq_one_letter_code
_entity_poly.pdbx_strand_id
1 'polypeptide(L)'
;MHTKKINRENLPKGACLCEYCPAKCCRYFALPVDAPENVKDYDYIRWFLLHDKASMFVEDDTWYLLVHTDCKHLQSDNRCGIYMTRPEICRAYSTDNCEYDDDTVYEKYFETPEQVVEYMEATVLQADFACQRTPEPELLPVLN
;
A
#
# COMPACT_ATOMS: atom_id res chain seq x y z
N MET A 1 -11.35 -11.76 -22.57
CA MET A 1 -10.56 -13.01 -22.58
C MET A 1 -9.91 -13.14 -21.22
N HIS A 2 -10.22 -14.20 -20.45
CA HIS A 2 -9.48 -14.50 -19.22
C HIS A 2 -8.17 -15.17 -19.62
N THR A 3 -7.16 -14.37 -19.93
CA THR A 3 -5.80 -14.85 -20.13
C THR A 3 -5.26 -15.29 -18.78
N LYS A 4 -4.82 -16.54 -18.69
CA LYS A 4 -4.16 -17.10 -17.50
C LYS A 4 -3.00 -16.16 -17.09
N LYS A 5 -3.00 -15.68 -15.84
CA LYS A 5 -1.90 -14.85 -15.27
C LYS A 5 -0.58 -15.59 -15.51
N ILE A 6 0.39 -14.89 -16.09
CA ILE A 6 1.75 -15.40 -16.26
C ILE A 6 2.58 -14.92 -15.07
N ASN A 7 3.35 -15.84 -14.48
CA ASN A 7 4.33 -15.49 -13.46
C ASN A 7 5.72 -15.49 -14.12
N ARG A 8 6.70 -14.85 -13.50
CA ARG A 8 8.03 -14.68 -14.10
C ARG A 8 8.75 -15.98 -14.40
N GLU A 9 8.56 -17.01 -13.59
CA GLU A 9 9.10 -18.36 -13.84
C GLU A 9 8.65 -18.94 -15.19
N ASN A 10 7.48 -18.51 -15.68
CA ASN A 10 6.88 -18.97 -16.92
C ASN A 10 7.01 -17.93 -18.06
N LEU A 11 7.73 -16.82 -17.84
CA LEU A 11 7.91 -15.77 -18.83
C LEU A 11 8.88 -16.25 -19.93
N PRO A 12 8.51 -16.14 -21.23
CA PRO A 12 9.41 -16.49 -22.31
C PRO A 12 10.71 -15.69 -22.25
N LYS A 13 11.83 -16.33 -22.62
CA LYS A 13 13.14 -15.69 -22.56
C LYS A 13 13.17 -14.44 -23.47
N GLY A 14 13.46 -13.28 -22.87
CA GLY A 14 13.49 -12.00 -23.58
C GLY A 14 12.14 -11.26 -23.65
N ALA A 15 11.05 -11.84 -23.14
CA ALA A 15 9.78 -11.15 -23.00
C ALA A 15 9.77 -10.27 -21.74
N CYS A 16 8.93 -9.22 -21.73
CA CYS A 16 8.72 -8.35 -20.58
C CYS A 16 7.40 -8.70 -19.88
N LEU A 17 7.42 -8.80 -18.54
CA LEU A 17 6.23 -9.09 -17.73
C LEU A 17 5.10 -8.08 -17.96
N CYS A 18 5.45 -6.82 -18.22
CA CYS A 18 4.50 -5.75 -18.51
C CYS A 18 3.63 -6.02 -19.75
N GLU A 19 4.05 -6.88 -20.68
CA GLU A 19 3.25 -7.25 -21.87
C GLU A 19 2.01 -8.09 -21.53
N TYR A 20 2.00 -8.68 -20.34
CA TYR A 20 0.92 -9.55 -19.85
C TYR A 20 0.16 -8.94 -18.67
N CYS A 21 0.65 -7.80 -18.15
CA CYS A 21 0.08 -7.10 -17.01
C CYS A 21 -1.13 -6.25 -17.43
N PRO A 22 -2.21 -6.16 -16.63
CA PRO A 22 -3.33 -5.24 -16.85
C PRO A 22 -2.98 -3.76 -16.56
N ALA A 23 -1.70 -3.40 -16.70
CA ALA A 23 -1.11 -2.09 -16.43
C ALA A 23 -1.28 -1.56 -15.00
N LYS A 24 -1.12 -2.42 -13.96
CA LYS A 24 -1.31 -2.04 -12.55
C LYS A 24 -0.60 -0.72 -12.18
N CYS A 25 0.71 -0.62 -12.43
CA CYS A 25 1.51 0.57 -12.15
C CYS A 25 1.16 1.84 -12.95
N CYS A 26 0.30 1.75 -13.97
CA CYS A 26 -0.18 2.91 -14.75
C CYS A 26 -1.58 3.38 -14.30
N ARG A 27 -2.15 2.77 -13.26
CA ARG A 27 -3.50 3.07 -12.74
C ARG A 27 -3.50 3.77 -11.39
N TYR A 28 -2.32 4.08 -10.87
CA TYR A 28 -2.14 4.88 -9.67
C TYR A 28 -0.76 5.55 -9.70
N PHE A 29 -0.55 6.46 -8.77
CA PHE A 29 0.80 6.86 -8.36
C PHE A 29 0.89 6.85 -6.83
N ALA A 30 2.09 6.54 -6.32
CA ALA A 30 2.41 6.53 -4.91
C ALA A 30 3.40 7.66 -4.62
N LEU A 31 3.18 8.41 -3.55
CA LEU A 31 4.13 9.41 -3.07
C LEU A 31 4.53 9.07 -1.64
N PRO A 32 5.83 9.05 -1.32
CA PRO A 32 6.25 8.92 0.07
C PRO A 32 5.78 10.15 0.84
N VAL A 33 5.31 9.92 2.06
CA VAL A 33 4.94 10.94 3.03
C VAL A 33 5.63 10.65 4.36
N ASP A 34 5.80 11.67 5.18
CA ASP A 34 6.38 11.49 6.50
C ASP A 34 5.46 10.62 7.37
N ALA A 35 6.07 9.80 8.23
CA ALA A 35 5.31 9.02 9.20
C ALA A 35 4.56 9.96 10.17
N PRO A 36 3.30 9.66 10.54
CA PRO A 36 2.53 10.49 11.45
C PRO A 36 3.13 10.42 12.86
N GLU A 37 3.47 11.58 13.43
CA GLU A 37 4.11 11.69 14.75
C GLU A 37 3.11 12.06 15.85
N ASN A 38 2.00 12.70 15.48
CA ASN A 38 1.00 13.18 16.43
C ASN A 38 -0.44 13.03 15.88
N VAL A 39 -1.43 13.20 16.76
CA VAL A 39 -2.87 13.06 16.45
C VAL A 39 -3.30 13.90 15.23
N LYS A 40 -2.71 15.07 15.03
CA LYS A 40 -3.04 15.95 13.90
C LYS A 40 -2.59 15.35 12.57
N ASP A 41 -1.46 14.64 12.55
CA ASP A 41 -0.96 13.98 11.34
C ASP A 41 -1.90 12.83 10.94
N TYR A 42 -2.40 12.07 11.90
CA TYR A 42 -3.45 11.08 11.67
C TYR A 42 -4.75 11.71 11.15
N ASP A 43 -5.10 12.92 11.60
CA ASP A 43 -6.25 13.66 11.06
C ASP A 43 -6.06 14.08 9.59
N TYR A 44 -4.83 14.41 9.18
CA TYR A 44 -4.52 14.62 7.77
C TYR A 44 -4.65 13.36 6.94
N ILE A 45 -4.19 12.21 7.45
CA ILE A 45 -4.37 10.91 6.79
C ILE A 45 -5.86 10.60 6.63
N ARG A 46 -6.68 10.81 7.67
CA ARG A 46 -8.14 10.68 7.58
C ARG A 46 -8.71 11.57 6.49
N TRP A 47 -8.28 12.84 6.44
CA TRP A 47 -8.73 13.77 5.41
C TRP A 47 -8.37 13.31 3.98
N PHE A 48 -7.19 12.72 3.78
CA PHE A 48 -6.84 12.12 2.49
C PHE A 48 -7.84 11.03 2.09
N LEU A 49 -8.15 10.12 3.01
CA LEU A 49 -9.03 8.97 2.80
C LEU A 49 -10.53 9.32 2.71
N LEU A 50 -10.92 10.58 2.93
CA LEU A 50 -12.27 11.05 2.58
C LEU A 50 -12.50 11.18 1.07
N HIS A 51 -11.45 11.07 0.26
CA HIS A 51 -11.53 11.12 -1.20
C HIS A 51 -11.56 9.70 -1.77
N ASP A 52 -12.55 9.43 -2.63
CA ASP A 52 -12.87 8.12 -3.23
C ASP A 52 -11.68 7.36 -3.86
N LYS A 53 -10.64 8.08 -4.28
CA LYS A 53 -9.50 7.54 -5.02
C LYS A 53 -8.17 7.67 -4.26
N ALA A 54 -8.23 7.65 -2.93
CA ALA A 54 -7.05 7.67 -2.07
C ALA A 54 -6.96 6.40 -1.22
N SER A 55 -5.75 5.90 -1.06
CA SER A 55 -5.41 4.88 -0.06
C SER A 55 -4.05 5.24 0.55
N MET A 56 -3.74 4.67 1.71
CA MET A 56 -2.45 4.87 2.38
C MET A 56 -1.86 3.52 2.72
N PHE A 57 -0.56 3.32 2.50
CA PHE A 57 0.10 2.08 2.86
C PHE A 57 1.47 2.32 3.49
N VAL A 58 1.96 1.30 4.20
CA VAL A 58 3.28 1.30 4.80
C VAL A 58 4.07 0.10 4.29
N GLU A 59 5.30 0.37 3.85
CA GLU A 59 6.27 -0.61 3.38
C GLU A 59 7.67 -0.14 3.78
N ASP A 60 8.44 -1.02 4.40
CA ASP A 60 9.79 -0.74 4.92
C ASP A 60 9.81 0.53 5.79
N ASP A 61 8.89 0.59 6.77
CA ASP A 61 8.65 1.74 7.67
C ASP A 61 8.31 3.08 6.97
N THR A 62 8.17 3.09 5.64
CA THR A 62 7.87 4.29 4.85
C THR A 62 6.38 4.38 4.57
N TRP A 63 5.80 5.56 4.82
CA TRP A 63 4.39 5.81 4.53
C TRP A 63 4.22 6.33 3.11
N TYR A 64 3.17 5.87 2.43
CA TYR A 64 2.86 6.27 1.07
C TYR A 64 1.40 6.65 0.92
N LEU A 65 1.17 7.79 0.28
CA LEU A 65 -0.15 8.16 -0.25
C LEU A 65 -0.31 7.60 -1.65
N LEU A 66 -1.30 6.73 -1.82
CA LEU A 66 -1.69 6.13 -3.08
C LEU A 66 -2.87 6.90 -3.67
N VAL A 67 -2.72 7.44 -4.87
CA VAL A 67 -3.81 8.09 -5.61
C VAL A 67 -4.16 7.24 -6.82
N HIS A 68 -5.37 6.68 -6.80
CA HIS A 68 -5.90 5.80 -7.84
C HIS A 68 -6.37 6.63 -9.03
N THR A 69 -5.62 6.63 -10.12
CA THR A 69 -5.97 7.36 -11.33
C THR A 69 -5.25 6.80 -12.54
N ASP A 70 -5.98 6.70 -13.66
CA ASP A 70 -5.42 6.18 -14.90
C ASP A 70 -4.46 7.17 -15.54
N CYS A 71 -3.28 6.68 -15.93
CA CYS A 71 -2.34 7.44 -16.74
C CYS A 71 -2.98 7.86 -18.07
N LYS A 72 -2.85 9.15 -18.41
CA LYS A 72 -3.42 9.74 -19.65
C LYS A 72 -2.87 9.12 -20.94
N HIS A 73 -1.74 8.41 -20.87
CA HIS A 73 -1.10 7.74 -22.00
C HIS A 73 -1.31 6.22 -22.01
N LEU A 74 -2.14 5.68 -21.12
CA LEU A 74 -2.48 4.26 -21.12
C LEU A 74 -3.38 3.91 -22.32
N GLN A 75 -2.96 2.93 -23.11
CA GLN A 75 -3.69 2.46 -24.29
C GLN A 75 -4.68 1.34 -23.93
N SER A 76 -5.63 1.06 -24.83
CA SER A 76 -6.67 0.03 -24.64
C SER A 76 -6.11 -1.39 -24.55
N ASP A 77 -4.88 -1.62 -25.01
CA ASP A 77 -4.15 -2.89 -24.90
C ASP A 77 -3.24 -2.95 -23.66
N ASN A 78 -3.43 -2.05 -22.69
CA ASN A 78 -2.64 -1.92 -21.45
C ASN A 78 -1.16 -1.56 -21.67
N ARG A 79 -0.82 -0.95 -22.81
CA ARG A 79 0.54 -0.45 -23.08
C ARG A 79 0.66 1.07 -22.97
N CYS A 80 1.90 1.53 -22.77
CA CYS A 80 2.21 2.94 -22.65
C CYS A 80 2.35 3.58 -24.05
N GLY A 81 1.49 4.55 -24.37
CA GLY A 81 1.52 5.27 -25.64
C GLY A 81 2.72 6.22 -25.81
N ILE A 82 3.50 6.47 -24.74
CA ILE A 82 4.70 7.32 -24.77
C ILE A 82 5.95 6.57 -24.29
N TYR A 83 6.03 5.25 -24.51
CA TYR A 83 7.09 4.41 -23.95
C TYR A 83 8.51 4.96 -24.14
N MET A 84 8.82 5.47 -25.34
CA MET A 84 10.16 6.00 -25.67
C MET A 84 10.45 7.36 -25.03
N THR A 85 9.42 8.15 -24.70
CA THR A 85 9.50 9.50 -24.13
C THR A 85 8.98 9.57 -22.68
N ARG A 86 8.80 8.42 -22.03
CA ARG A 86 8.31 8.31 -20.66
C ARG A 86 9.21 9.08 -19.66
N PRO A 87 8.64 9.62 -18.56
CA PRO A 87 9.42 10.26 -17.51
C PRO A 87 10.45 9.33 -16.85
N GLU A 88 11.47 9.90 -16.21
CA GLU A 88 12.54 9.18 -15.49
C GLU A 88 11.98 8.12 -14.52
N ILE A 89 10.98 8.46 -13.69
CA ILE A 89 10.38 7.52 -12.73
C ILE A 89 9.84 6.25 -13.41
N CYS A 90 9.24 6.38 -14.59
CA CYS A 90 8.75 5.24 -15.36
C CYS A 90 9.87 4.48 -16.09
N ARG A 91 11.03 5.12 -16.35
CA ARG A 91 12.21 4.46 -16.94
C ARG A 91 12.98 3.66 -15.90
N ALA A 92 13.05 4.17 -14.67
CA ALA A 92 13.76 3.56 -13.56
C ALA A 92 13.02 2.33 -12.99
N TYR A 93 11.74 2.17 -13.32
CA TYR A 93 10.95 1.01 -12.89
C TYR A 93 11.55 -0.31 -13.38
N SER A 94 11.78 -1.25 -12.45
CA SER A 94 12.16 -2.63 -12.73
C SER A 94 10.99 -3.57 -12.48
N THR A 95 10.96 -4.69 -13.19
CA THR A 95 9.99 -5.75 -12.90
C THR A 95 10.43 -6.66 -11.75
N ASP A 96 11.67 -6.56 -11.25
CA ASP A 96 12.28 -7.49 -10.26
C ASP A 96 11.44 -7.76 -9.02
N ASN A 97 10.74 -6.76 -8.47
CA ASN A 97 9.79 -6.90 -7.36
C ASN A 97 8.42 -6.32 -7.76
N CYS A 98 7.89 -6.77 -8.91
CA CYS A 98 6.65 -6.23 -9.46
C CYS A 98 5.40 -6.79 -8.75
N GLU A 99 4.51 -5.89 -8.31
CA GLU A 99 3.17 -6.20 -7.75
C GLU A 99 2.27 -7.06 -8.65
N TYR A 100 2.61 -7.21 -9.94
CA TYR A 100 1.90 -8.16 -10.81
C TYR A 100 2.29 -9.60 -10.52
N ASP A 101 3.56 -9.87 -10.24
CA ASP A 101 4.12 -11.21 -10.03
C ASP A 101 4.12 -11.62 -8.56
N ASP A 102 4.19 -10.65 -7.66
CA ASP A 102 4.30 -10.86 -6.22
C ASP A 102 2.93 -10.87 -5.52
N ASP A 103 2.85 -11.63 -4.43
CA ASP A 103 1.73 -11.70 -3.49
C ASP A 103 2.05 -10.88 -2.22
N THR A 104 2.77 -9.77 -2.39
CA THR A 104 3.27 -8.93 -1.29
C THR A 104 2.12 -8.42 -0.43
N VAL A 105 2.27 -8.56 0.88
CA VAL A 105 1.32 -8.06 1.88
C VAL A 105 1.92 -6.79 2.46
N TYR A 106 1.23 -5.66 2.30
CA TYR A 106 1.62 -4.41 2.94
C TYR A 106 1.69 -4.58 4.45
N GLU A 107 2.62 -3.89 5.13
CA GLU A 107 2.64 -3.89 6.59
C GLU A 107 1.33 -3.31 7.15
N LYS A 108 0.85 -2.25 6.50
CA LYS A 108 -0.39 -1.53 6.80
C LYS A 108 -1.00 -1.05 5.50
N TYR A 109 -2.33 -1.13 5.39
CA TYR A 109 -3.07 -0.62 4.25
C TYR A 109 -4.39 -0.03 4.75
N PHE A 110 -4.61 1.25 4.45
CA PHE A 110 -5.77 2.03 4.86
C PHE A 110 -6.51 2.52 3.62
N GLU A 111 -7.79 2.18 3.56
CA GLU A 111 -8.73 2.58 2.51
C GLU A 111 -9.79 3.54 3.04
N THR A 112 -10.07 3.50 4.35
CA THR A 112 -11.10 4.33 4.96
C THR A 112 -10.56 5.17 6.11
N PRO A 113 -11.15 6.35 6.36
CA PRO A 113 -10.77 7.16 7.52
C PRO A 113 -11.06 6.46 8.85
N GLU A 114 -12.03 5.54 8.91
CA GLU A 114 -12.34 4.76 10.12
C GLU A 114 -11.20 3.82 10.50
N GLN A 115 -10.55 3.16 9.53
CA GLN A 115 -9.39 2.29 9.81
C GLN A 115 -8.24 3.08 10.45
N VAL A 116 -8.06 4.36 10.09
CA VAL A 116 -7.05 5.23 10.69
C VAL A 116 -7.40 5.56 12.14
N VAL A 117 -8.69 5.78 12.44
CA VAL A 117 -9.16 6.00 13.82
C VAL A 117 -8.92 4.75 14.66
N GLU A 118 -9.32 3.57 14.16
CA GLU A 118 -9.09 2.30 14.85
C GLU A 118 -7.61 2.05 15.14
N TYR A 119 -6.74 2.34 14.16
CA TYR A 119 -5.29 2.23 14.32
C TYR A 119 -4.75 3.21 15.37
N MET A 120 -5.17 4.47 15.34
CA MET A 120 -4.77 5.50 16.30
C MET A 120 -5.20 5.14 17.72
N GLU A 121 -6.43 4.65 17.90
CA GLU A 121 -6.95 4.20 19.20
C GLU A 121 -6.15 3.01 19.75
N ALA A 122 -5.79 2.05 18.88
CA ALA A 122 -5.06 0.85 19.28
C ALA A 122 -3.58 1.12 19.59
N THR A 123 -2.94 2.05 18.88
CA THR A 123 -1.47 2.21 18.94
C THR A 123 -1.02 3.47 19.66
N VAL A 124 -1.64 4.60 19.37
CA VAL A 124 -1.22 5.92 19.87
C VAL A 124 -1.86 6.21 21.21
N LEU A 125 -3.19 6.05 21.32
CA LEU A 125 -3.88 6.32 22.58
C LEU A 125 -3.48 5.31 23.66
N GLN A 126 -3.24 4.04 23.32
CA GLN A 126 -2.73 3.07 24.31
C GLN A 126 -1.32 3.42 24.81
N ALA A 127 -0.47 4.03 23.97
CA ALA A 127 0.84 4.51 24.38
C ALA A 127 0.73 5.72 25.33
N ASP A 128 -0.21 6.63 25.08
CA ASP A 128 -0.53 7.74 26.00
C ASP A 128 -1.22 7.25 27.29
N PHE A 129 -1.94 6.12 27.23
CA PHE A 129 -2.54 5.43 28.38
C PHE A 129 -1.65 4.34 28.98
N ALA A 130 -0.32 4.49 28.93
CA ALA A 130 0.64 3.60 29.57
C ALA A 130 0.57 3.59 31.11
N CYS A 131 -0.60 3.30 31.71
CA CYS A 131 -0.81 2.74 33.04
C CYS A 131 -2.32 2.47 33.31
N GLN A 132 -3.00 1.68 32.47
CA GLN A 132 -4.33 1.13 32.79
C GLN A 132 -4.37 -0.41 32.69
N ARG A 133 -3.21 -1.08 32.66
CA ARG A 133 -3.21 -2.53 32.92
C ARG A 133 -3.64 -2.70 34.37
N THR A 134 -4.75 -3.38 34.59
CA THR A 134 -5.10 -3.86 35.92
C THR A 134 -3.89 -4.63 36.49
N PRO A 135 -3.57 -4.46 37.78
CA PRO A 135 -2.48 -5.18 38.42
C PRO A 135 -2.55 -6.68 38.12
N GLU A 136 -1.39 -7.34 38.09
CA GLU A 136 -1.34 -8.80 37.97
C GLU A 136 -2.28 -9.41 39.03
N PRO A 137 -3.26 -10.23 38.61
CA PRO A 137 -4.22 -10.79 39.54
C PRO A 137 -3.50 -11.69 40.56
N GLU A 138 -3.99 -11.73 41.79
CA GLU A 138 -3.46 -12.65 42.80
C GLU A 138 -3.53 -14.09 42.29
N LEU A 139 -2.45 -14.86 42.53
CA LEU A 139 -2.39 -16.27 42.17
C LEU A 139 -3.56 -17.00 42.83
N LEU A 140 -4.38 -17.65 42.01
CA LEU A 140 -5.50 -18.43 42.52
C LEU A 140 -4.97 -19.55 43.44
N PRO A 141 -5.60 -19.78 44.61
CA PRO A 141 -5.20 -20.86 45.48
C PRO A 141 -5.41 -22.20 44.77
N VAL A 142 -4.35 -23.00 44.71
CA VAL A 142 -4.44 -24.38 44.25
C VAL A 142 -5.21 -25.16 45.32
N LEU A 143 -6.40 -25.64 44.98
CA LEU A 143 -7.18 -26.54 45.82
C LEU A 143 -6.48 -27.91 45.82
N ASN A 144 -5.98 -28.35 46.99
CA ASN A 144 -5.48 -29.70 47.21
C ASN A 144 -6.62 -30.70 47.39
#